data_AF-A0A929IAG5-F1
#
_entry.id   AF-A0A929IAG5-F1
#
_cell.length_a   1.000
_cell.length_b   1.000
_cell.length_c   1.000
_cell.angle_alpha   90.00
_cell.angle_beta   90.00
_cell.angle_gamma   90.00
#
_symmetry.space_group_name_H-M   'P 1'
#
loop_
_entity.id
_entity.type
_entity.pdbx_description
1 polymer ?
#
loop_
_entity_poly.entity_id
_entity_poly.type
_entity_poly.pdbx_seq_one_letter_code
_entity_poly.pdbx_strand_id
1 'polypeptide(L)'
;IPSTIVDCIFFKAREVDAIESKACMIACDINATGEREILGVRIGGSESESFWKNTSDWVKGRNFKGVLLVVSDQHIGLVNAVRCYFN
;
A
#
# COMPACT_ATOMS: atom_id res chain seq x y z
N ILE A 1 5.80 10.76 17.04
CA ILE A 1 5.21 11.22 15.76
C ILE A 1 4.77 9.95 15.04
N PRO A 2 3.48 9.66 14.86
CA PRO A 2 3.08 8.48 14.11
C PRO A 2 3.25 8.82 12.63
N SER A 3 4.35 8.38 12.02
CA SER A 3 4.57 8.56 10.60
C SER A 3 4.44 7.20 9.93
N THR A 4 3.18 6.82 9.70
CA THR A 4 2.87 5.71 8.81
C THR A 4 3.40 6.02 7.41
N ILE A 5 4.12 5.05 6.84
CA ILE A 5 4.59 5.04 5.46
C ILE A 5 3.89 3.89 4.76
N VAL A 6 3.22 4.18 3.66
CA VAL A 6 2.73 3.16 2.73
C VAL A 6 3.64 3.19 1.51
N ASP A 7 4.13 2.02 1.10
CA ASP A 7 4.92 1.79 -0.11
C ASP A 7 4.19 0.77 -1.00
N CYS A 8 4.34 0.91 -2.32
CA CYS A 8 3.75 -0.02 -3.27
C CYS A 8 4.74 -0.33 -4.38
N ILE A 9 4.91 -1.63 -4.63
CA ILE A 9 5.83 -2.13 -5.63
C ILE A 9 5.05 -3.01 -6.60
N PHE A 10 5.25 -2.77 -7.89
CA PHE A 10 4.75 -3.67 -8.92
C PHE A 10 5.82 -4.69 -9.30
N PHE A 11 5.42 -5.95 -9.37
CA PHE A 11 6.32 -7.04 -9.74
C PHE A 11 5.61 -8.04 -10.65
N LYS A 12 6.39 -8.75 -11.47
CA LYS A 12 5.88 -9.84 -12.29
C LYS A 12 5.84 -11.12 -11.46
N ALA A 13 4.68 -11.74 -11.35
CA ALA A 13 4.48 -13.02 -10.69
C ALA A 13 3.84 -14.01 -11.65
N ARG A 14 4.24 -15.28 -11.56
CA ARG A 14 3.56 -16.36 -12.30
C ARG A 14 2.32 -16.78 -11.53
N GLU A 15 1.16 -16.55 -12.13
CA GLU A 15 -0.08 -17.25 -11.80
C GLU A 15 -0.17 -18.54 -12.62
N VAL A 16 -1.12 -19.40 -12.26
CA VAL A 16 -1.29 -20.76 -12.82
C VAL A 16 -1.01 -20.84 -14.33
N ASP A 17 -1.56 -19.90 -15.11
CA ASP A 17 -1.49 -19.94 -16.58
C ASP A 17 -0.59 -18.87 -17.22
N ALA A 18 -0.17 -17.83 -16.48
CA ALA A 18 0.52 -16.68 -17.07
C ALA A 18 1.42 -15.91 -16.08
N ILE A 19 2.41 -15.19 -16.63
CA ILE A 19 3.15 -14.17 -15.87
C ILE A 19 2.34 -12.88 -15.92
N GLU A 20 1.88 -12.42 -14.76
CA GLU A 20 1.05 -11.24 -14.61
C GLU A 20 1.77 -10.15 -13.80
N SER A 21 1.40 -8.89 -14.04
CA SER A 21 1.77 -7.80 -13.11
C SER A 21 0.92 -7.88 -11.86
N LYS A 22 1.57 -7.87 -10.70
CA LYS A 22 0.93 -7.82 -9.38
C LYS A 22 1.34 -6.55 -8.65
N ALA A 23 0.41 -6.04 -7.85
CA ALA A 23 0.66 -4.94 -6.93
C ALA A 23 0.95 -5.51 -5.54
N CYS A 24 2.10 -5.15 -4.97
CA CYS A 24 2.46 -5.40 -3.58
C CYS A 24 2.36 -4.09 -2.80
N MET A 25 1.44 -4.02 -1.85
CA MET A 25 1.37 -2.92 -0.90
C MET A 25 2.07 -3.32 0.40
N ILE A 26 2.98 -2.49 0.87
CA ILE A 26 3.69 -2.64 2.14
C ILE A 26 3.29 -1.47 3.04
N ALA A 27 2.74 -1.80 4.20
CA ALA A 27 2.39 -0.81 5.21
C ALA A 27 3.45 -0.85 6.32
N CYS A 28 4.08 0.29 6.56
CA CYS A 28 5.18 0.48 7.49
C CYS A 28 4.83 1.60 8.47
N ASP A 29 5.28 1.49 9.72
CA ASP A 29 5.23 2.59 10.68
C ASP A 29 6.62 2.91 11.20
N ILE A 30 6.77 4.11 11.75
CA ILE A 30 7.98 4.51 12.48
C ILE A 30 7.63 4.52 13.95
N ASN A 31 8.25 3.62 14.71
CA ASN A 31 8.02 3.51 16.15
C ASN A 31 8.63 4.70 16.91
N ALA A 32 8.41 4.76 18.23
CA ALA A 32 8.87 5.86 19.06
C ALA A 32 10.42 6.01 19.11
N THR A 33 11.17 4.96 18.79
CA THR A 33 12.64 4.96 18.71
C THR A 33 13.16 5.38 17.34
N GLY A 34 12.27 5.61 16.36
CA GLY A 34 12.63 6.03 15.00
C GLY A 34 12.89 4.88 14.03
N GLU A 35 12.55 3.65 14.42
CA GLU A 35 12.79 2.45 13.62
C GLU A 35 11.55 2.09 12.78
N ARG A 36 11.81 1.50 11.61
CA ARG A 36 10.76 1.04 10.68
C ARG A 36 10.21 -0.31 11.11
N GLU A 37 8.90 -0.41 11.24
CA GLU A 37 8.19 -1.63 11.54
C GLU A 37 7.20 -1.96 10.42
N ILE A 38 7.31 -3.16 9.84
CA ILE A 38 6.34 -3.63 8.85
C ILE A 38 5.07 -4.07 9.58
N LEU A 39 3.99 -3.34 9.38
CA LEU A 39 2.68 -3.65 9.94
C LEU A 39 1.87 -4.60 9.06
N GLY A 40 2.24 -4.71 7.79
CA GLY A 40 1.79 -5.81 6.96
C GLY A 40 2.08 -5.64 5.48
N VAL A 41 1.86 -6.73 4.75
CA VAL A 41 2.04 -6.81 3.30
C VAL A 41 0.76 -7.37 2.69
N ARG A 42 0.33 -6.78 1.58
CA ARG A 42 -0.79 -7.28 0.80
C ARG A 42 -0.44 -7.31 -0.68
N ILE A 43 -0.59 -8.47 -1.27
CA ILE A 43 -0.45 -8.65 -2.72
C ILE A 43 -1.86 -8.78 -3.31
N GLY A 44 -2.11 -8.13 -4.44
CA GLY A 44 -3.33 -8.39 -5.19
C GLY A 44 -3.14 -8.35 -6.69
N GLY A 45 -4.19 -8.80 -7.38
CA GLY A 45 -4.30 -8.79 -8.83
C GLY A 45 -4.49 -7.39 -9.38
N SER A 46 -4.16 -7.25 -10.67
CA SER A 46 -4.20 -6.07 -11.57
C SER A 46 -4.78 -4.76 -11.02
N GLU A 47 -4.13 -3.65 -11.38
CA GLU A 47 -4.44 -2.23 -11.17
C GLU A 47 -5.92 -1.82 -11.35
N SER A 48 -6.79 -2.33 -10.51
CA SER A 48 -8.21 -1.99 -10.50
C SER A 48 -8.48 -1.01 -9.36
N GLU A 49 -9.41 -0.09 -9.59
CA GLU A 49 -9.89 0.81 -8.54
C GLU A 49 -10.39 0.04 -7.31
N SER A 50 -10.99 -1.14 -7.53
CA SER A 50 -11.38 -2.07 -6.47
C SER A 50 -10.20 -2.60 -5.65
N PHE A 51 -9.04 -2.87 -6.27
CA PHE A 51 -7.85 -3.32 -5.54
C PHE A 51 -7.35 -2.22 -4.61
N TRP A 52 -7.28 -0.99 -5.12
CA TRP A 52 -6.87 0.17 -4.32
C TRP A 52 -7.80 0.42 -3.16
N LYS A 53 -9.12 0.43 -3.40
CA LYS A 53 -10.14 0.57 -2.36
C LYS A 53 -9.99 -0.47 -1.27
N ASN A 54 -10.00 -1.74 -1.66
CA ASN A 54 -9.92 -2.86 -0.71
C ASN A 54 -8.63 -2.79 0.11
N THR A 55 -7.53 -2.32 -0.49
CA THR A 55 -6.22 -2.27 0.17
C THR A 55 -6.13 -1.09 1.11
N SER A 56 -6.65 0.07 0.73
CA SER A 56 -6.78 1.21 1.64
C SER A 56 -7.68 0.90 2.84
N ASP A 57 -8.80 0.20 2.64
CA ASP A 57 -9.67 -0.25 3.74
C ASP A 57 -8.95 -1.25 4.66
N TRP A 58 -8.18 -2.16 4.07
CA TRP A 58 -7.35 -3.12 4.82
C TRP A 58 -6.26 -2.43 5.66
N VAL A 59 -5.66 -1.34 5.16
CA VAL A 59 -4.70 -0.53 5.92
C VAL A 59 -5.44 0.18 7.06
N LYS A 60 -6.52 0.92 6.78
CA LYS A 60 -7.31 1.63 7.80
C LYS A 60 -7.81 0.72 8.93
N GLY A 61 -8.22 -0.50 8.59
CA GLY A 61 -8.69 -1.50 9.56
C GLY A 61 -7.64 -1.97 10.57
N ARG A 62 -6.34 -1.72 10.31
CA ARG A 62 -5.23 -2.06 11.21
C ARG A 62 -4.86 -0.95 12.20
N ASN A 63 -5.81 -0.05 12.45
CA ASN A 63 -5.63 1.10 13.33
C ASN A 63 -4.56 2.10 12.85
N PHE A 64 -4.28 2.10 11.54
CA PHE A 64 -3.51 3.14 10.88
C PHE A 64 -4.30 4.46 10.92
N LYS A 65 -4.00 5.29 11.92
CA LYS A 65 -4.59 6.62 12.08
C LYS A 65 -3.47 7.67 12.00
N GLY A 66 -3.73 8.75 11.26
CA GLY A 66 -2.76 9.82 11.08
C GLY A 66 -1.64 9.47 10.10
N VAL A 67 -2.02 9.01 8.89
CA VAL A 67 -1.05 8.80 7.81
C VAL A 67 -0.46 10.15 7.40
N LEU A 68 0.79 10.41 7.79
CA LEU A 68 1.47 11.68 7.52
C LEU A 68 2.19 11.70 6.16
N LEU A 69 2.59 10.53 5.65
CA LEU A 69 3.36 10.42 4.42
C LEU A 69 3.01 9.14 3.68
N VAL A 70 2.62 9.27 2.42
CA VAL A 70 2.53 8.13 1.51
C VAL A 70 3.60 8.29 0.44
N VAL A 71 4.43 7.26 0.28
CA VAL A 71 5.50 7.24 -0.72
C VAL A 71 5.10 6.23 -1.79
N SER A 72 5.04 6.69 -3.03
CA SER A 72 4.64 5.88 -4.18
C SER A 72 5.75 5.93 -5.21
N ASP A 73 5.98 4.84 -5.95
CA ASP A 73 6.63 4.95 -7.25
C ASP A 73 5.74 5.77 -8.22
N GLN A 74 6.25 6.14 -9.38
CA GLN A 74 5.61 7.10 -10.29
C GLN A 74 4.38 6.52 -11.02
N HIS A 75 3.44 5.90 -10.29
CA HIS A 75 2.22 5.31 -10.81
C HIS A 75 0.99 6.17 -10.49
N ILE A 76 0.38 6.73 -11.54
CA ILE A 76 -0.74 7.68 -11.40
C ILE A 76 -1.97 7.07 -10.72
N GLY A 77 -2.18 5.76 -10.88
CA GLY A 77 -3.26 5.03 -10.22
C GLY A 77 -3.11 5.00 -8.70
N LEU A 78 -1.89 4.85 -8.19
CA LEU A 78 -1.64 4.88 -6.75
C LEU A 78 -1.79 6.30 -6.20
N VAL A 79 -1.27 7.31 -6.89
CA VAL A 79 -1.43 8.73 -6.50
C VAL A 79 -2.92 9.09 -6.36
N ASN A 80 -3.75 8.68 -7.32
CA ASN A 80 -5.19 8.93 -7.28
C ASN A 80 -5.88 8.17 -6.13
N ALA A 81 -5.55 6.89 -5.94
CA ALA A 81 -6.07 6.09 -4.85
C ALA A 81 -5.71 6.69 -3.48
N VAL A 82 -4.46 7.11 -3.30
CA VAL A 82 -4.00 7.69 -2.05
C VAL A 82 -4.81 8.93 -1.70
N ARG A 83 -5.02 9.83 -2.67
CA ARG A 83 -5.85 11.03 -2.48
C ARG A 83 -7.32 10.71 -2.17
N CYS A 84 -7.88 9.66 -2.76
CA CYS A 84 -9.27 9.28 -2.51
C CYS A 84 -9.46 8.64 -1.12
N TYR A 85 -8.48 7.86 -0.66
CA TYR A 85 -8.66 7.01 0.51
C TYR A 85 -7.92 7.49 1.75
N PHE A 86 -6.82 8.25 1.65
CA PHE A 86 -6.08 8.77 2.80
C PHE A 86 -6.21 10.30 2.80
N ASN A 87 -7.07 10.81 3.68
CA ASN A 87 -7.34 12.24 3.92
C ASN A 87 -6.81 12.63 5.31
#